data_AF-A0A915DFV1-F1
#
_entry.id   AF-A0A915DFV1-F1
#
_cell.length_a   1.000
_cell.length_b   1.000
_cell.length_c   1.000
_cell.angle_alpha   90.00
_cell.angle_beta   90.00
_cell.angle_gamma   90.00
#
_symmetry.space_group_name_H-M   'P 1'
#
loop_
_entity.id
_entity.type
_entity.pdbx_description
1 polymer ?
#
loop_
_entity_poly.entity_id
_entity_poly.type
_entity_poly.pdbx_seq_one_letter_code
_entity_poly.pdbx_strand_id
1 'polypeptide(L)'
;MACIDKVYGAFGMTTLRELILTRARQRKELLKLLLEFSYFERNDIKEHCVRTAKELYQIDYIRNDVREFVIQMSENLVQPTAPKVIWHKNGRMDKVTEESITEMPWDESLIRAGLHLFLSLLANDHSLLQQLASVCARANTEIKRVTFRNIEQAIKSIGMNSEHLLSMIADCPEGSETLIARVVHLLTERNSG
;
A
#
# COMPACT_ATOMS: atom_id res chain seq x y z
N MET A 1 6.59 -18.09 -12.48
CA MET A 1 6.64 -18.17 -11.01
C MET A 1 5.30 -18.74 -10.54
N ALA A 2 5.26 -19.70 -9.61
CA ALA A 2 4.01 -20.40 -9.27
C ALA A 2 2.90 -19.46 -8.74
N CYS A 3 3.25 -18.42 -7.99
CA CYS A 3 2.30 -17.46 -7.41
C CYS A 3 1.51 -16.63 -8.44
N ILE A 4 2.03 -16.51 -9.67
CA ILE A 4 1.37 -15.77 -10.76
C ILE A 4 0.66 -16.69 -11.74
N ASP A 5 0.69 -18.00 -11.51
CA ASP A 5 0.00 -18.97 -12.35
C ASP A 5 -1.52 -18.89 -12.12
N LYS A 6 -2.32 -19.17 -13.15
CA LYS A 6 -3.79 -19.12 -13.05
C LYS A 6 -4.38 -20.31 -12.28
N VAL A 7 -3.70 -21.45 -12.32
CA VAL A 7 -4.13 -22.71 -11.70
C VAL A 7 -3.45 -22.89 -10.35
N TYR A 8 -2.14 -22.64 -10.30
CA TYR A 8 -1.31 -22.87 -9.12
C TYR A 8 -1.05 -21.63 -8.26
N GLY A 9 -1.61 -20.47 -8.64
CA GLY A 9 -1.37 -19.18 -7.97
C GLY A 9 -1.66 -19.20 -6.47
N ALA A 10 -2.84 -19.71 -6.08
CA ALA A 10 -3.23 -19.81 -4.67
C ALA A 10 -2.28 -20.71 -3.87
N PHE A 11 -1.92 -21.88 -4.43
CA PHE A 11 -0.95 -22.79 -3.79
C PHE A 11 0.44 -22.15 -3.68
N GLY A 12 0.87 -21.42 -4.70
CA GLY A 12 2.14 -20.68 -4.69
C GLY A 12 2.18 -19.63 -3.59
N MET A 13 1.10 -18.87 -3.41
CA MET A 13 0.99 -17.86 -2.34
C MET A 13 0.98 -18.49 -0.95
N THR A 14 0.23 -19.57 -0.74
CA THR A 14 0.25 -20.32 0.52
C THR A 14 1.65 -20.87 0.82
N THR A 15 2.32 -21.43 -0.18
CA THR A 15 3.69 -21.93 -0.03
C THR A 15 4.65 -20.79 0.35
N LEU A 16 4.53 -19.62 -0.30
CA LEU A 16 5.34 -18.46 0.02
C LEU A 16 5.13 -17.99 1.47
N ARG A 17 3.88 -17.95 1.93
CA ARG A 17 3.53 -17.66 3.33
C ARG A 17 4.22 -18.64 4.29
N GLU A 18 4.13 -19.93 4.03
CA GLU A 18 4.78 -20.94 4.88
C GLU A 18 6.30 -20.79 4.90
N LEU A 19 6.91 -20.44 3.77
CA LEU A 19 8.35 -20.15 3.70
C LEU A 19 8.72 -18.92 4.54
N ILE A 20 7.90 -17.87 4.55
CA ILE A 20 8.10 -16.67 5.39
C ILE A 20 8.07 -17.04 6.88
N LEU A 21 7.13 -17.90 7.28
CA LEU A 21 6.99 -18.33 8.67
C LEU A 21 8.16 -19.21 9.12
N THR A 22 8.60 -20.13 8.26
CA THR A 22 9.58 -21.17 8.63
C THR A 22 11.03 -20.78 8.39
N ARG A 23 11.34 -19.89 7.43
CA ARG A 23 12.72 -19.56 7.02
C ARG A 23 13.20 -18.21 7.53
N ALA A 24 13.58 -18.15 8.81
CA ALA A 24 14.04 -16.91 9.45
C ALA A 24 15.13 -16.15 8.66
N ARG A 25 16.11 -16.86 8.09
CA ARG A 25 17.24 -16.24 7.34
C ARG A 25 16.79 -15.55 6.05
N GLN A 26 15.77 -16.04 5.37
CA GLN A 26 15.28 -15.53 4.08
C GLN A 26 14.00 -14.68 4.23
N ARG A 27 13.48 -14.55 5.46
CA ARG A 27 12.16 -13.98 5.73
C ARG A 27 11.97 -12.60 5.09
N LYS A 28 12.94 -11.69 5.24
CA LYS A 28 12.83 -10.33 4.69
C LYS A 28 12.73 -10.32 3.17
N GLU A 29 13.51 -11.16 2.48
CA GLU A 29 13.46 -11.28 1.02
C GLU A 29 12.13 -11.88 0.54
N LEU A 30 11.64 -12.90 1.26
CA LEU A 30 10.36 -13.54 0.95
C LEU A 30 9.17 -12.61 1.23
N LEU A 31 9.22 -11.84 2.32
CA LEU A 31 8.24 -10.80 2.62
C LEU A 31 8.22 -9.76 1.51
N LYS A 32 9.38 -9.23 1.12
CA LYS A 32 9.49 -8.28 0.01
C LYS A 32 8.84 -8.83 -1.26
N LEU A 33 9.15 -10.08 -1.64
CA LEU A 33 8.55 -10.73 -2.79
C LEU A 33 7.02 -10.82 -2.67
N LEU A 34 6.51 -11.23 -1.51
CA LEU A 34 5.08 -11.31 -1.25
C LEU A 34 4.41 -9.94 -1.41
N LEU A 35 4.96 -8.90 -0.79
CA LEU A 35 4.35 -7.57 -0.78
C LEU A 35 4.42 -6.88 -2.16
N GLU A 36 5.46 -7.16 -2.97
CA GLU A 36 5.53 -6.69 -4.36
C GLU A 36 4.40 -7.22 -5.25
N PHE A 37 3.73 -8.32 -4.87
CA PHE A 37 2.53 -8.77 -5.58
C PHE A 37 1.36 -7.78 -5.48
N SER A 38 1.38 -6.84 -4.52
CA SER A 38 0.36 -5.78 -4.46
C SER A 38 0.42 -4.83 -5.65
N TYR A 39 1.54 -4.80 -6.39
CA TYR A 39 1.70 -3.95 -7.57
C TYR A 39 1.07 -4.52 -8.85
N PHE A 40 0.71 -5.81 -8.87
CA PHE A 40 0.16 -6.48 -10.05
C PHE A 40 -1.22 -5.91 -10.44
N GLU A 41 -1.54 -5.82 -11.73
CA GLU A 41 -2.91 -5.41 -12.13
C GLU A 41 -3.95 -6.48 -11.82
N ARG A 42 -3.56 -7.75 -11.80
CA ARG A 42 -4.46 -8.89 -11.55
C ARG A 42 -5.03 -8.84 -10.12
N ASN A 43 -6.35 -8.70 -10.02
CA ASN A 43 -7.04 -8.49 -8.73
C ASN A 43 -6.95 -9.70 -7.81
N ASP A 44 -7.03 -10.92 -8.33
CA ASP A 44 -6.88 -12.17 -7.55
C ASP A 44 -5.52 -12.23 -6.82
N ILE A 45 -4.43 -11.83 -7.49
CA ILE A 45 -3.09 -11.77 -6.90
C ILE A 45 -3.04 -10.70 -5.82
N LYS A 46 -3.54 -9.49 -6.11
CA LYS A 46 -3.53 -8.37 -5.16
C LYS A 46 -4.32 -8.70 -3.90
N GLU A 47 -5.54 -9.21 -4.04
CA GLU A 47 -6.40 -9.56 -2.91
C GLU A 47 -5.78 -10.67 -2.06
N HIS A 48 -5.15 -11.67 -2.68
CA HIS A 48 -4.45 -12.72 -1.96
C HIS A 48 -3.20 -12.17 -1.24
N CYS A 49 -2.41 -11.33 -1.90
CA CYS A 49 -1.27 -10.64 -1.30
C CYS A 49 -1.70 -9.82 -0.08
N VAL A 50 -2.73 -8.97 -0.21
CA VAL A 50 -3.25 -8.13 0.88
C VAL A 50 -3.76 -8.97 2.04
N ARG A 51 -4.52 -10.05 1.76
CA ARG A 51 -5.00 -10.97 2.80
C ARG A 51 -3.83 -11.57 3.58
N THR A 52 -2.86 -12.16 2.87
CA THR A 52 -1.68 -12.77 3.50
C THR A 52 -0.84 -11.73 4.25
N ALA A 53 -0.67 -10.52 3.72
CA ALA A 53 0.04 -9.44 4.39
C ALA A 53 -0.64 -9.05 5.70
N LYS A 54 -1.99 -8.94 5.72
CA LYS A 54 -2.76 -8.66 6.94
C LYS A 54 -2.61 -9.76 7.99
N GLU A 55 -2.60 -11.03 7.59
CA GLU A 55 -2.35 -12.16 8.49
C GLU A 55 -0.96 -12.09 9.11
N LEU A 56 0.07 -11.88 8.27
CA LEU A 56 1.46 -11.75 8.72
C LEU A 56 1.66 -10.54 9.62
N TYR A 57 0.90 -9.46 9.40
CA TYR A 57 0.91 -8.27 10.26
C TYR A 57 0.45 -8.56 11.70
N GLN A 58 -0.36 -9.59 11.92
CA GLN A 58 -0.80 -9.99 13.26
C GLN A 58 0.25 -10.80 14.03
N ILE A 59 1.36 -11.18 13.40
CA ILE A 59 2.41 -11.99 14.02
C ILE A 59 3.50 -11.06 14.55
N ASP A 60 3.71 -11.02 15.87
CA ASP A 60 4.55 -10.00 16.51
C ASP A 60 5.97 -9.89 15.97
N TYR A 61 6.64 -11.03 15.70
CA TYR A 61 8.01 -11.03 15.17
C TYR A 61 8.09 -10.69 13.66
N ILE A 62 6.96 -10.57 12.97
CA ILE A 62 6.87 -10.23 11.54
C ILE A 62 6.26 -8.84 11.32
N ARG A 63 5.37 -8.42 12.23
CA ARG A 63 4.62 -7.15 12.17
C ARG A 63 5.50 -5.97 11.80
N ASN A 64 6.61 -5.80 12.51
CA ASN A 64 7.51 -4.67 12.29
C ASN A 64 8.18 -4.70 10.91
N ASP A 65 8.58 -5.88 10.41
CA ASP A 65 9.15 -6.01 9.07
C ASP A 65 8.10 -5.65 8.00
N VAL A 66 6.86 -6.14 8.12
CA VAL A 66 5.77 -5.80 7.18
C VAL A 66 5.47 -4.31 7.22
N ARG A 67 5.39 -3.72 8.42
CA ARG A 67 5.18 -2.28 8.62
C ARG A 67 6.28 -1.46 7.94
N GLU A 68 7.54 -1.83 8.17
CA GLU A 68 8.70 -1.15 7.58
C GLU A 68 8.65 -1.19 6.05
N PHE A 69 8.35 -2.36 5.46
CA PHE A 69 8.19 -2.48 4.02
C PHE A 69 7.07 -1.59 3.48
N VAL A 70 5.91 -1.55 4.14
CA VAL A 70 4.77 -0.77 3.69
C VAL A 70 5.03 0.74 3.77
N ILE A 71 5.76 1.18 4.81
CA ILE A 71 6.26 2.55 4.90
C ILE A 71 7.21 2.85 3.73
N GLN A 72 8.20 1.98 3.48
CA GLN A 72 9.13 2.14 2.35
C GLN A 72 8.39 2.17 0.99
N MET A 73 7.37 1.34 0.83
CA MET A 73 6.54 1.33 -0.37
C MET A 73 5.76 2.64 -0.54
N SER A 74 5.29 3.25 0.54
CA SER A 74 4.61 4.56 0.50
C SER A 74 5.54 5.70 0.10
N GLU A 75 6.81 5.65 0.50
CA GLU A 75 7.84 6.64 0.14
C GLU A 75 8.16 6.64 -1.36
N ASN A 76 7.91 5.53 -2.06
CA ASN A 76 8.03 5.48 -3.52
C ASN A 76 7.11 6.50 -4.20
N LEU A 77 5.94 6.81 -3.62
CA LEU A 77 4.97 7.74 -4.20
C LEU A 77 5.45 9.20 -4.22
N VAL A 78 6.49 9.52 -3.46
CA VAL A 78 7.08 10.87 -3.43
C VAL A 78 8.11 11.07 -4.54
N GLN A 79 8.54 9.99 -5.21
CA GLN A 79 9.54 10.06 -6.27
C GLN A 79 9.00 10.81 -7.50
N PRO A 80 9.85 11.57 -8.23
CA PRO A 80 9.44 12.31 -9.42
C PRO A 80 8.79 11.42 -10.50
N THR A 81 9.26 10.18 -10.61
CA THR A 81 8.81 9.16 -11.56
C THR A 81 8.58 7.84 -10.84
N ALA A 82 7.76 6.96 -11.41
CA ALA A 82 7.41 5.67 -10.85
C ALA A 82 8.65 4.76 -10.79
N PRO A 83 9.04 4.27 -9.59
CA PRO A 83 10.16 3.36 -9.47
C PRO A 83 9.97 2.05 -10.24
N LYS A 84 11.06 1.50 -10.78
CA LYS A 84 11.06 0.28 -11.62
C LYS A 84 10.29 -0.88 -11.02
N VAL A 85 10.39 -1.07 -9.71
CA VAL A 85 9.70 -2.15 -8.98
C VAL A 85 8.18 -2.12 -9.14
N ILE A 86 7.57 -0.94 -9.28
CA ILE A 86 6.11 -0.81 -9.38
C ILE A 86 5.64 -1.21 -10.77
N TRP A 87 6.21 -0.61 -11.82
CA TRP A 87 5.71 -0.82 -13.18
C TRP A 87 6.18 -2.14 -13.82
N HIS A 88 7.36 -2.66 -13.47
CA HIS A 88 7.75 -4.03 -13.90
C HIS A 88 6.79 -5.09 -13.35
N LYS A 89 6.37 -4.94 -12.09
CA LYS A 89 5.46 -5.90 -11.43
C LYS A 89 4.01 -5.69 -11.85
N ASN A 90 3.65 -4.49 -12.29
CA ASN A 90 2.32 -4.18 -12.79
C ASN A 90 2.00 -4.95 -14.09
N GLY A 91 3.03 -5.32 -14.88
CA GLY A 91 2.89 -6.24 -16.01
C GLY A 91 2.34 -5.59 -17.29
N ARG A 92 2.50 -4.27 -17.43
CA ARG A 92 1.98 -3.51 -18.57
C ARG A 92 2.84 -3.60 -19.82
N MET A 93 4.08 -4.04 -19.69
CA MET A 93 5.09 -3.96 -20.73
C MET A 93 5.77 -5.31 -20.89
N ASP A 94 6.12 -5.65 -22.12
CA ASP A 94 6.96 -6.79 -22.39
C ASP A 94 8.43 -6.46 -22.07
N LYS A 95 9.22 -7.48 -21.76
CA LYS A 95 10.60 -7.33 -21.26
C LYS A 95 11.51 -6.50 -22.17
N VAL A 96 11.29 -6.57 -23.49
CA VAL A 96 12.11 -5.84 -24.47
C VAL A 96 11.84 -4.34 -24.36
N THR A 97 10.58 -3.94 -24.19
CA THR A 97 10.23 -2.54 -24.00
C THR A 97 10.72 -2.02 -22.64
N GLU A 98 10.70 -2.84 -21.59
CA GLU A 98 11.18 -2.46 -20.24
C GLU A 98 12.66 -2.04 -20.21
N GLU A 99 13.52 -2.73 -20.95
CA GLU A 99 14.97 -2.45 -20.99
C GLU A 99 15.31 -1.09 -21.61
N SER A 100 14.42 -0.57 -22.47
CA SER A 100 14.60 0.72 -23.14
C SER A 100 14.16 1.93 -22.31
N ILE A 101 13.46 1.72 -21.19
CA ILE A 101 12.86 2.78 -20.39
C ILE A 101 13.79 3.20 -19.26
N THR A 102 14.18 4.47 -19.31
CA THR A 102 14.97 5.12 -18.26
C THR A 102 14.07 5.67 -17.15
N GLU A 103 12.93 6.27 -17.51
CA GLU A 103 12.00 6.91 -16.59
C GLU A 103 10.55 6.59 -16.95
N MET A 104 9.72 6.36 -15.93
CA MET A 104 8.29 6.07 -16.10
C MET A 104 7.48 7.14 -15.37
N PRO A 105 6.73 8.00 -16.08
CA PRO A 105 5.83 8.95 -15.43
C PRO A 105 4.76 8.24 -14.59
N TRP A 106 4.29 8.91 -13.54
CA TRP A 106 3.16 8.42 -12.76
C TRP A 106 1.86 8.51 -13.56
N ASP A 107 1.05 7.46 -13.51
CA ASP A 107 -0.33 7.45 -13.94
C ASP A 107 -1.25 6.87 -12.87
N GLU A 108 -2.55 7.03 -13.06
CA GLU A 108 -3.55 6.67 -12.06
C GLU A 108 -3.49 5.18 -11.65
N SER A 109 -3.16 4.26 -12.57
CA SER A 109 -3.09 2.84 -12.23
C SER A 109 -1.79 2.49 -11.47
N LEU A 110 -0.64 3.12 -11.79
CA LEU A 110 0.60 2.94 -11.03
C LEU A 110 0.48 3.51 -9.61
N ILE A 111 -0.19 4.66 -9.47
CA ILE A 111 -0.44 5.27 -8.17
C ILE A 111 -1.36 4.39 -7.32
N ARG A 112 -2.45 3.87 -7.90
CA ARG A 112 -3.33 2.91 -7.21
C ARG A 112 -2.58 1.67 -6.77
N ALA A 113 -1.73 1.11 -7.63
CA ALA A 113 -0.87 -0.03 -7.29
C ALA A 113 0.05 0.30 -6.10
N GLY A 114 0.66 1.49 -6.09
CA GLY A 114 1.46 2.03 -5.00
C GLY A 114 0.72 2.14 -3.66
N LEU A 115 -0.54 2.57 -3.70
CA LEU A 115 -1.36 2.86 -2.52
C LEU A 115 -2.07 1.63 -1.93
N HIS A 116 -2.38 0.64 -2.76
CA HIS A 116 -3.37 -0.39 -2.43
C HIS A 116 -3.10 -1.14 -1.12
N LEU A 117 -1.89 -1.67 -0.96
CA LEU A 117 -1.51 -2.39 0.25
C LEU A 117 -1.43 -1.47 1.46
N PHE A 118 -0.87 -0.26 1.29
CA PHE A 118 -0.74 0.73 2.35
C PHE A 118 -2.11 1.11 2.93
N LEU A 119 -3.07 1.49 2.08
CA LEU A 119 -4.43 1.83 2.52
C LEU A 119 -5.15 0.62 3.15
N SER A 120 -4.88 -0.58 2.65
CA SER A 120 -5.46 -1.81 3.21
C SER A 120 -4.97 -2.07 4.63
N LEU A 121 -3.70 -1.80 4.94
CA LEU A 121 -3.15 -1.96 6.30
C LEU A 121 -3.45 -0.76 7.19
N LEU A 122 -3.55 0.45 6.65
CA LEU A 122 -3.97 1.65 7.37
C LEU A 122 -5.33 1.47 8.06
N ALA A 123 -6.27 0.79 7.41
CA ALA A 123 -7.58 0.45 7.99
C ALA A 123 -7.48 -0.50 9.21
N ASN A 124 -6.36 -1.20 9.37
CA ASN A 124 -6.08 -2.13 10.47
C ASN A 124 -5.09 -1.54 11.50
N ASP A 125 -4.28 -0.57 11.11
CA ASP A 125 -3.27 0.08 11.94
C ASP A 125 -3.29 1.59 11.72
N HIS A 126 -4.01 2.28 12.59
CA HIS A 126 -4.30 3.70 12.46
C HIS A 126 -3.06 4.57 12.67
N SER A 127 -2.00 4.03 13.28
CA SER A 127 -0.74 4.77 13.45
C SER A 127 -0.04 5.06 12.11
N LEU A 128 -0.42 4.36 11.04
CA LEU A 128 0.05 4.66 9.68
C LEU A 128 -0.54 5.97 9.11
N LEU A 129 -1.53 6.59 9.78
CA LEU A 129 -2.08 7.89 9.35
C LEU A 129 -1.00 8.98 9.30
N GLN A 130 -0.06 8.99 10.24
CA GLN A 130 1.04 9.95 10.27
C GLN A 130 1.96 9.80 9.04
N GLN A 131 2.24 8.55 8.65
CA GLN A 131 2.99 8.27 7.43
C GLN A 131 2.24 8.75 6.18
N LEU A 132 0.92 8.55 6.14
CA LEU A 132 0.11 9.03 5.03
C LEU A 132 0.14 10.57 4.91
N ALA A 133 0.03 11.26 6.05
CA ALA A 133 0.16 12.72 6.09
C ALA A 133 1.52 13.20 5.57
N SER A 134 2.61 12.59 6.02
CA SER A 134 3.96 12.92 5.56
C SER A 134 4.13 12.72 4.05
N VAL A 135 3.67 11.58 3.52
CA VAL A 135 3.69 11.31 2.07
C VAL A 135 2.82 12.32 1.31
N CYS A 136 1.59 12.58 1.77
CA CYS A 136 0.70 13.55 1.13
C CYS A 136 1.20 14.98 1.18
N ALA A 137 1.95 15.39 2.21
CA ALA A 137 2.55 16.72 2.28
C ALA A 137 3.58 16.89 1.15
N ARG A 138 4.43 15.87 0.95
CA ARG A 138 5.56 15.88 0.01
C ARG A 138 5.23 15.47 -1.42
N ALA A 139 4.16 14.72 -1.64
CA ALA A 139 3.82 14.19 -2.95
C ALA A 139 3.32 15.27 -3.93
N ASN A 140 3.40 14.99 -5.23
CA ASN A 140 2.86 15.89 -6.24
C ASN A 140 1.31 15.88 -6.27
N THR A 141 0.70 16.85 -6.97
CA THR A 141 -0.76 17.02 -7.04
C THR A 141 -1.50 15.78 -7.53
N GLU A 142 -0.93 15.05 -8.49
CA GLU A 142 -1.56 13.86 -9.08
C GLU A 142 -1.61 12.70 -8.07
N ILE A 143 -0.52 12.46 -7.34
CA ILE A 143 -0.50 11.48 -6.24
C ILE A 143 -1.55 11.83 -5.18
N LYS A 144 -1.62 13.10 -4.75
CA LYS A 144 -2.61 13.55 -3.76
C LYS A 144 -4.04 13.33 -4.25
N ARG A 145 -4.31 13.68 -5.52
CA ARG A 145 -5.62 13.50 -6.18
C ARG A 145 -6.07 12.05 -6.14
N VAL A 146 -5.22 11.12 -6.57
CA VAL A 146 -5.55 9.69 -6.58
C VAL A 146 -5.66 9.13 -5.17
N THR A 147 -4.79 9.56 -4.25
CA THR A 147 -4.85 9.17 -2.84
C THR A 147 -6.20 9.53 -2.22
N PHE A 148 -6.63 10.80 -2.34
CA PHE A 148 -7.89 11.26 -1.74
C PHE A 148 -9.15 10.62 -2.35
N ARG A 149 -9.07 10.13 -3.60
CA ARG A 149 -10.14 9.34 -4.23
C ARG A 149 -10.24 7.92 -3.69
N ASN A 150 -9.15 7.35 -3.18
CA ASN A 150 -9.10 5.95 -2.72
C ASN A 150 -9.08 5.83 -1.19
N ILE A 151 -8.91 6.92 -0.45
CA ILE A 151 -8.74 6.90 1.02
C ILE A 151 -10.04 6.63 1.78
N GLU A 152 -11.20 6.90 1.17
CA GLU A 152 -12.50 6.93 1.86
C GLU A 152 -12.80 5.66 2.65
N GLN A 153 -12.66 4.50 2.01
CA GLN A 153 -12.94 3.22 2.65
C GLN A 153 -12.04 3.00 3.89
N ALA A 154 -10.75 3.36 3.80
CA ALA A 154 -9.82 3.22 4.92
C ALA A 154 -10.22 4.16 6.07
N ILE A 155 -10.53 5.44 5.78
CA ILE A 155 -10.93 6.42 6.80
C ILE A 155 -12.24 6.02 7.49
N LYS A 156 -13.24 5.58 6.73
CA LYS A 156 -14.51 5.09 7.30
C LYS A 156 -14.31 3.86 8.19
N SER A 157 -13.38 2.98 7.84
CA SER A 157 -13.00 1.82 8.66
C SER A 157 -12.30 2.21 9.97
N ILE A 158 -11.48 3.27 9.96
CA ILE A 158 -10.79 3.80 11.15
C ILE A 158 -11.81 4.36 12.15
N GLY A 159 -12.81 5.07 11.66
CA GLY A 159 -13.87 5.67 12.46
C GLY A 159 -13.41 6.87 13.32
N MET A 160 -14.39 7.59 13.88
CA MET A 160 -14.16 8.86 14.59
C MET A 160 -13.47 8.71 15.97
N ASN A 161 -13.43 7.50 16.53
CA ASN A 161 -12.90 7.24 17.88
C ASN A 161 -11.41 6.87 17.88
N SER A 162 -10.75 6.88 16.73
CA SER A 162 -9.32 6.55 16.63
C SER A 162 -8.46 7.60 17.31
N GLU A 163 -7.70 7.22 18.35
CA GLU A 163 -6.80 8.14 19.07
C GLU A 163 -5.74 8.75 18.15
N HIS A 164 -5.17 7.97 17.22
CA HIS A 164 -4.22 8.47 16.23
C HIS A 164 -4.82 9.54 15.31
N LEU A 165 -6.09 9.33 14.93
CA LEU A 165 -6.80 10.30 14.10
C LEU A 165 -7.07 11.58 14.89
N LEU A 166 -7.62 11.46 16.10
CA LEU A 166 -7.93 12.61 16.96
C LEU A 166 -6.66 13.41 17.28
N SER A 167 -5.55 12.72 17.55
CA SER A 167 -4.24 13.34 17.74
C SER A 167 -3.79 14.14 16.51
N MET A 168 -3.94 13.60 15.31
CA MET A 168 -3.60 14.32 14.08
C MET A 168 -4.53 15.50 13.77
N ILE A 169 -5.79 15.46 14.22
CA ILE A 169 -6.70 16.60 14.10
C ILE A 169 -6.31 17.70 15.09
N ALA A 170 -5.95 17.32 16.32
CA ALA A 170 -5.58 18.26 17.37
C ALA A 170 -4.23 18.94 17.11
N ASP A 171 -3.25 18.18 16.62
CA ASP A 171 -1.91 18.64 16.26
C ASP A 171 -1.63 18.29 14.79
N CYS A 172 -2.14 19.13 13.90
CA CYS A 172 -2.08 18.93 12.46
C CYS A 172 -0.63 19.07 11.96
N PRO A 173 -0.03 18.00 11.38
CA PRO A 173 1.29 18.10 10.77
C PRO A 173 1.32 19.12 9.63
N GLU A 174 2.43 19.85 9.49
CA GLU A 174 2.62 20.84 8.42
C GLU A 174 2.44 20.20 7.04
N GLY A 175 1.62 20.82 6.18
CA GLY A 175 1.35 20.35 4.82
C GLY A 175 0.31 19.22 4.72
N SER A 176 -0.29 18.81 5.84
CA SER A 176 -1.34 17.79 5.89
C SER A 176 -2.77 18.33 6.03
N GLU A 177 -2.95 19.66 6.01
CA GLU A 177 -4.21 20.35 6.25
C GLU A 177 -5.30 19.87 5.29
N THR A 178 -4.96 19.72 4.00
CA THR A 178 -5.88 19.21 2.98
C THR A 178 -6.31 17.77 3.26
N LEU A 179 -5.39 16.92 3.75
CA LEU A 179 -5.71 15.54 4.12
C LEU A 179 -6.64 15.54 5.34
N ILE A 180 -6.32 16.30 6.39
CA ILE A 180 -7.14 16.39 7.61
C ILE A 180 -8.54 16.90 7.27
N ALA A 181 -8.66 17.96 6.48
CA ALA A 181 -9.95 18.47 6.02
C ALA A 181 -10.77 17.39 5.28
N ARG A 182 -10.13 16.62 4.38
CA ARG A 182 -10.78 15.51 3.68
C ARG A 182 -11.22 14.41 4.66
N VAL A 183 -10.40 14.06 5.63
CA VAL A 183 -10.72 13.04 6.63
C VAL A 183 -11.89 13.46 7.52
N VAL A 184 -11.87 14.69 8.05
CA VAL A 184 -12.97 15.24 8.86
C VAL A 184 -14.27 15.25 8.06
N HIS A 185 -14.22 15.67 6.80
CA HIS A 185 -15.38 15.64 5.92
C HIS A 185 -15.93 14.21 5.74
N LEU A 186 -15.07 13.24 5.40
CA LEU A 186 -15.48 11.83 5.21
C LEU A 186 -16.12 11.20 6.47
N LEU A 187 -15.74 11.64 7.66
CA LEU A 187 -16.27 11.13 8.93
C LEU A 187 -17.55 11.83 9.39
N THR A 188 -17.79 13.05 8.89
CA THR A 188 -18.96 13.87 9.23
C THR A 188 -20.04 13.83 8.16
N GLU A 189 -19.73 13.34 6.95
CA GLU A 189 -20.71 13.00 5.94
C GLU A 189 -21.67 11.96 6.51
N ARG A 190 -22.95 12.35 6.63
CA ARG A 190 -24.04 11.40 6.94
C ARG A 190 -24.08 10.38 5.82
N ASN A 191 -23.92 9.09 6.14
CA ASN A 191 -24.16 7.99 5.22
C ASN A 191 -25.54 8.18 4.57
N SER A 192 -25.54 8.69 3.35
CA SER A 192 -26.73 8.93 2.56
C SER A 192 -26.99 7.65 1.78
N GLY A 193 -27.61 6.66 2.44
CA GLY A 193 -28.13 5.43 1.82
C GLY A 193 -27.09 4.35 1.59
#